data_AF-A0A543NJ65-F1
#
_entry.id   AF-A0A543NJ65-F1
#
_cell.length_a   1.000
_cell.length_b   1.000
_cell.length_c   1.000
_cell.angle_alpha   90.00
_cell.angle_beta   90.00
_cell.angle_gamma   90.00
#
_symmetry.space_group_name_H-M   'P 1'
#
loop_
_entity.id
_entity.type
_entity.pdbx_description
1 polymer ?
#
loop_
_entity_poly.entity_id
_entity_poly.type
_entity_poly.pdbx_seq_one_letter_code
_entity_poly.pdbx_strand_id
1 'polypeptide(L)'
;MTTVWESLRNAWRQVTEFHEQWFEARWRHVLRREARTQHDTLRALMLLETLGVDNPVAYETLDVIPYMVADLHEWHQRMGREEFGDPGVCC
;
A
#
# COMPACT_ATOMS: atom_id res chain seq x y z
N MET A 1 -43.08 7.67 12.94
CA MET A 1 -42.80 7.08 11.61
C MET A 1 -41.36 7.28 11.14
N THR A 2 -40.61 8.26 11.63
CA THR A 2 -39.20 8.52 11.24
C THR A 2 -38.20 7.53 11.87
N THR A 3 -38.40 7.15 13.12
CA THR A 3 -37.50 6.27 13.89
C THR A 3 -37.39 4.85 13.33
N VAL A 4 -38.50 4.29 12.82
CA VAL A 4 -38.52 2.95 12.19
C VAL A 4 -37.75 2.94 10.87
N TRP A 5 -37.80 4.05 10.13
CA TRP A 5 -37.07 4.22 8.87
C TRP A 5 -35.57 4.35 9.09
N GLU A 6 -35.16 5.06 10.15
CA GLU A 6 -33.75 5.17 10.56
C GLU A 6 -33.20 3.83 11.06
N SER A 7 -33.97 3.07 11.84
CA SER A 7 -33.53 1.74 12.29
C SER A 7 -33.38 0.75 11.14
N LEU A 8 -34.28 0.80 10.15
CA LEU A 8 -34.18 -0.02 8.93
C LEU A 8 -32.95 0.34 8.11
N ARG A 9 -32.65 1.64 7.94
CA ARG A 9 -31.45 2.09 7.24
C ARG A 9 -30.17 1.65 7.96
N ASN A 10 -30.13 1.73 9.28
CA ASN A 10 -28.97 1.29 10.06
C ASN A 10 -28.78 -0.22 10.02
N ALA A 11 -29.86 -1.00 10.13
CA ALA A 11 -29.82 -2.46 10.00
C ALA A 11 -29.32 -2.88 8.61
N TRP A 12 -29.78 -2.20 7.55
CA TRP A 12 -29.30 -2.46 6.19
C TRP A 12 -27.81 -2.17 6.03
N ARG A 13 -27.32 -1.07 6.63
CA ARG A 13 -25.88 -0.73 6.62
C ARG A 13 -25.04 -1.80 7.31
N GLN A 14 -25.49 -2.29 8.47
CA GLN A 14 -24.81 -3.37 9.20
C GLN A 14 -24.76 -4.68 8.40
N VAL A 15 -25.83 -5.02 7.68
CA VAL A 15 -25.86 -6.21 6.82
C VAL A 15 -24.86 -6.07 5.66
N THR A 16 -24.79 -4.90 5.02
CA THR A 16 -23.82 -4.64 3.95
C THR A 16 -22.38 -4.71 4.47
N GLU A 17 -22.08 -4.08 5.60
CA GLU A 17 -20.75 -4.12 6.23
C GLU A 17 -20.36 -5.56 6.59
N PHE A 18 -21.28 -6.36 7.14
CA PHE A 18 -21.04 -7.77 7.45
C PHE A 18 -20.78 -8.60 6.20
N HIS A 19 -21.58 -8.39 5.14
CA HIS A 19 -21.40 -9.07 3.86
C HIS A 19 -20.04 -8.74 3.25
N GLU A 20 -19.68 -7.46 3.19
CA GLU A 20 -18.38 -7.01 2.66
C GLU A 20 -17.22 -7.63 3.45
N GLN A 21 -17.27 -7.60 4.78
CA GLN A 21 -16.25 -8.23 5.63
C GLN A 21 -16.17 -9.75 5.43
N TRP A 22 -17.30 -10.44 5.26
CA TRP A 22 -17.36 -11.88 5.03
C TRP A 22 -16.76 -12.26 3.68
N PHE A 23 -17.08 -11.48 2.63
CA PHE A 23 -16.50 -11.67 1.31
C PHE A 23 -15.01 -11.40 1.37
N GLU A 24 -14.58 -10.21 1.80
CA GLU A 24 -13.16 -9.84 1.87
C GLU A 24 -12.34 -10.83 2.69
N ALA A 25 -12.86 -11.32 3.82
CA ALA A 25 -12.18 -12.26 4.72
C ALA A 25 -11.55 -13.44 3.97
N ARG A 26 -12.24 -13.97 2.96
CA ARG A 26 -11.75 -15.11 2.16
C ARG A 26 -10.57 -14.76 1.27
N TRP A 27 -10.49 -13.54 0.76
CA TRP A 27 -9.45 -13.12 -0.19
C TRP A 27 -8.42 -12.15 0.39
N ARG A 28 -8.44 -11.87 1.71
CA ARG A 28 -7.48 -10.95 2.34
C ARG A 28 -6.03 -11.26 1.99
N HIS A 29 -5.67 -12.54 1.90
CA HIS A 29 -4.31 -12.95 1.52
C HIS A 29 -3.96 -12.57 0.08
N VAL A 30 -4.89 -12.76 -0.85
CA VAL A 30 -4.70 -12.40 -2.27
C VAL A 30 -4.64 -10.89 -2.43
N LEU A 31 -5.55 -10.15 -1.80
CA LEU A 31 -5.56 -8.69 -1.82
C LEU A 31 -4.27 -8.10 -1.25
N ARG A 32 -3.79 -8.62 -0.11
CA ARG A 32 -2.50 -8.20 0.46
C ARG A 32 -1.33 -8.53 -0.46
N ARG A 33 -1.36 -9.68 -1.13
CA ARG A 33 -0.32 -10.06 -2.09
C ARG A 33 -0.32 -9.10 -3.28
N GLU A 34 -1.48 -8.79 -3.84
CA GLU A 34 -1.62 -7.89 -4.98
C GLU A 34 -1.17 -6.47 -4.64
N ALA A 35 -1.62 -5.94 -3.50
CA ALA A 35 -1.18 -4.64 -3.00
C ALA A 35 0.35 -4.57 -2.84
N ARG A 36 0.98 -5.65 -2.36
CA ARG A 36 2.45 -5.75 -2.28
C ARG A 36 3.10 -5.76 -3.65
N THR A 37 2.58 -6.54 -4.61
CA THR A 37 3.09 -6.57 -5.99
C THR A 37 3.03 -5.19 -6.64
N GLN A 38 1.92 -4.48 -6.48
CA GLN A 38 1.75 -3.12 -6.99
C GLN A 38 2.73 -2.14 -6.35
N HIS A 39 2.91 -2.23 -5.03
CA HIS A 39 3.89 -1.44 -4.30
C HIS A 39 5.33 -1.73 -4.76
N ASP A 40 5.72 -3.00 -4.94
CA ASP A 40 7.05 -3.37 -5.44
C ASP A 40 7.27 -2.88 -6.89
N THR A 41 6.22 -2.89 -7.71
CA THR A 41 6.26 -2.36 -9.08
C THR A 41 6.48 -0.85 -9.08
N LEU A 42 5.76 -0.11 -8.23
CA LEU A 42 5.95 1.32 -8.07
C LEU A 42 7.38 1.66 -7.62
N ARG A 43 7.92 0.92 -6.64
CA ARG A 43 9.32 1.09 -6.20
C ARG A 43 10.31 0.84 -7.34
N ALA A 44 10.10 -0.20 -8.14
CA ALA A 44 10.96 -0.51 -9.28
C ALA A 44 10.95 0.62 -10.32
N LEU A 45 9.77 1.18 -10.64
CA LEU A 45 9.64 2.32 -11.54
C LEU A 45 10.39 3.56 -11.03
N MET A 46 10.29 3.82 -9.72
CA MET A 46 10.94 4.96 -9.09
C MET A 46 12.47 4.82 -9.04
N LEU A 47 12.97 3.59 -8.90
CA LEU A 47 14.40 3.28 -8.87
C LEU A 47 15.01 3.06 -10.27
N LEU A 48 14.26 3.23 -11.36
CA LEU A 48 14.77 3.07 -12.73
C LEU A 48 16.01 3.93 -13.01
N GLU A 49 16.05 5.13 -12.44
CA GLU A 49 17.17 6.05 -12.61
C GLU A 49 18.47 5.49 -12.03
N THR A 50 18.39 4.73 -10.93
CA THR A 50 19.55 4.02 -10.36
C THR A 50 20.09 2.91 -11.27
N LEU A 51 19.25 2.42 -12.18
CA LEU A 51 19.60 1.44 -13.21
C LEU A 51 20.03 2.12 -14.52
N GLY A 52 20.10 3.46 -14.57
CA GLY A 52 20.43 4.24 -15.75
C GLY A 52 19.29 4.35 -16.77
N VAL A 53 18.05 4.07 -16.37
CA VAL A 53 16.85 4.20 -17.20
C VAL A 53 16.08 5.44 -16.76
N ASP A 54 15.76 6.33 -17.70
CA ASP A 54 14.95 7.51 -17.41
C ASP A 54 13.59 7.09 -16.83
N ASN A 55 13.22 7.68 -15.69
CA ASN A 55 11.96 7.38 -15.03
C ASN A 55 10.81 8.19 -15.67
N PRO A 56 9.85 7.54 -16.35
CA PRO A 56 8.80 8.24 -17.10
C PRO A 56 7.77 8.97 -16.21
N VAL A 57 7.77 8.70 -14.90
CA VAL A 57 6.83 9.29 -13.94
C VAL A 57 7.51 10.17 -12.89
N ALA A 58 8.82 10.44 -13.02
CA ALA A 58 9.61 11.12 -12.00
C ALA A 58 9.01 12.45 -11.52
N TYR A 59 8.44 13.24 -12.44
CA TYR A 59 7.84 14.53 -12.11
C TYR A 59 6.50 14.39 -11.36
N GLU A 60 5.68 13.42 -11.75
CA GLU A 60 4.34 13.22 -11.18
C GLU A 60 4.39 12.56 -9.79
N THR A 61 5.50 11.90 -9.47
CA THR A 61 5.67 11.15 -8.22
C THR A 61 6.55 11.86 -7.19
N LEU A 62 6.93 13.13 -7.43
CA LEU A 62 7.75 13.92 -6.50
C LEU A 62 7.13 14.00 -5.10
N ASP A 63 5.80 14.15 -5.03
CA ASP A 63 5.06 14.22 -3.75
C ASP A 63 5.07 12.90 -2.97
N VAL A 64 5.36 11.79 -3.66
CA VAL A 64 5.38 10.43 -3.09
C VAL A 64 6.75 10.09 -2.49
N ILE A 65 7.81 10.78 -2.92
CA ILE A 65 9.20 10.54 -2.47
C ILE A 65 9.35 10.50 -0.93
N PRO A 66 8.76 11.43 -0.15
CA PRO A 66 8.90 11.40 1.30
C PRO A 66 8.34 10.12 1.95
N TYR A 67 7.23 9.61 1.42
CA TYR A 67 6.59 8.40 1.93
C TYR A 67 7.34 7.12 1.50
N MET A 68 8.05 7.18 0.37
CA MET A 68 8.88 6.08 -0.10
C MET A 68 10.08 5.79 0.79
N VAL A 69 10.63 6.79 1.50
CA VAL A 69 11.81 6.57 2.35
C VAL A 69 11.52 5.56 3.47
N ALA A 70 10.39 5.72 4.17
CA ALA A 70 9.97 4.78 5.22
C ALA A 70 9.69 3.38 4.66
N ASP A 71 9.13 3.33 3.46
CA ASP A 71 8.77 2.10 2.78
C ASP A 71 9.98 1.33 2.20
N LEU A 72 11.01 2.05 1.75
CA LEU A 72 12.31 1.50 1.35
C LEU A 72 13.03 0.88 2.55
N HIS A 73 12.87 1.48 3.74
CA HIS A 73 13.42 0.94 4.98
C HIS A 73 12.81 -0.43 5.31
N GLU A 74 11.48 -0.54 5.34
CA GLU A 74 10.82 -1.83 5.54
C GLU A 74 11.15 -2.85 4.45
N TRP A 75 11.31 -2.41 3.20
CA TRP A 75 11.65 -3.29 2.09
C TRP A 75 13.05 -3.88 2.22
N HIS A 76 14.08 -3.09 2.50
CA HIS A 76 15.45 -3.62 2.58
C HIS A 76 15.63 -4.55 3.78
N GLN A 77 14.95 -4.29 4.90
CA GLN A 77 14.95 -5.20 6.05
C GLN A 77 14.41 -6.59 5.65
N ARG A 78 13.33 -6.63 4.86
CA ARG A 78 12.79 -7.90 4.33
C ARG A 78 13.76 -8.61 3.38
N MET A 79 14.61 -7.87 2.69
CA MET A 79 15.67 -8.43 1.82
C MET A 79 16.85 -8.99 2.62
N GLY A 80 16.84 -8.90 3.95
CA GLY A 80 17.88 -9.43 4.83
C GLY A 80 19.17 -8.61 4.83
N ARG A 81 19.09 -7.32 4.46
CA ARG A 81 20.23 -6.40 4.59
C ARG A 81 20.13 -5.66 5.92
N GLU A 82 21.14 -5.80 6.77
CA GLU A 82 21.18 -5.17 8.10
C GLU A 82 21.49 -3.67 8.01
N GLU A 83 22.21 -3.23 6.96
CA GLU A 83 22.56 -1.84 6.71
C GLU A 83 22.49 -1.51 5.21
N PHE A 84 22.26 -0.24 4.88
CA PHE A 84 22.27 0.25 3.50
C PHE A 84 23.69 0.44 2.92
N GLY A 85 24.74 0.09 3.68
CA GLY A 85 26.12 0.02 3.20
C GLY A 85 26.88 1.34 3.09
N ASP A 86 26.24 2.48 3.35
CA ASP A 86 26.86 3.82 3.29
C ASP A 86 26.68 4.57 4.63
N PRO A 87 27.75 5.10 5.25
CA PRO A 87 27.66 5.84 6.50
C PRO A 87 26.93 7.17 6.30
N GLY A 88 25.62 7.19 6.54
CA GLY A 88 24.79 8.38 6.46
C GLY A 88 23.37 8.14 5.94
N VAL A 89 23.10 6.99 5.34
CA VAL A 89 21.72 6.57 4.99
C VAL A 89 21.09 5.89 6.19
N CYS A 90 19.97 6.43 6.66
CA CYS A 90 19.28 5.89 7.83
C CYS A 90 18.74 4.47 7.55
N CYS A 91 19.26 3.52 8.32
CA CYS A 91 18.39 2.58 9.04
C CYS A 91 17.90 3.26 10.32
#